data_AF-A0A452ZBE1-F1
#
_entry.id   AF-A0A452ZBE1-F1
#
_cell.length_a   1.000
_cell.length_b   1.000
_cell.length_c   1.000
_cell.angle_alpha   90.00
_cell.angle_beta   90.00
_cell.angle_gamma   90.00
#
_symmetry.space_group_name_H-M   'P 1'
#
loop_
_entity.id
_entity.type
_entity.pdbx_description
1 polymer ?
#
loop_
_entity_poly.entity_id
_entity_poly.type
_entity_poly.pdbx_seq_one_letter_code
_entity_poly.pdbx_strand_id
1 'polypeptide(L)'
;PRSSVLPARSPLPEAEGEVSWSEYRRVDANQGRLRYVEVSRKEPFLLSSFVLDNDGTGWTLEHRVALSKLWADGGHLWLPLPAGKTPQIELLDPLNANVVYLTVDKKHVIVVDMNMKKVIGSYRYGKDFSVPCVLPPWLGSSRIPSAGKATGKDKTLSDVLVRSDIQ
;
A
#
# COMPACT_ATOMS: atom_id res chain seq x y z
N PRO A 1 23.36 -8.74 -17.19
CA PRO A 1 22.27 -8.02 -17.89
C PRO A 1 21.50 -7.12 -16.91
N ARG A 2 21.58 -5.80 -17.10
CA ARG A 2 20.90 -4.80 -16.26
C ARG A 2 19.65 -4.33 -17.00
N SER A 3 18.47 -4.77 -16.56
CA SER A 3 17.19 -4.19 -16.99
C SER A 3 16.45 -3.69 -15.76
N SER A 4 16.37 -2.37 -15.65
CA SER A 4 15.56 -1.66 -14.66
C SER A 4 14.07 -1.87 -14.96
N VAL A 5 13.27 -2.10 -13.92
CA VAL A 5 11.82 -2.40 -13.99
C VAL A 5 10.97 -1.12 -13.93
N LEU A 6 11.54 0.03 -14.30
CA LEU A 6 10.79 1.28 -14.43
C LEU A 6 10.34 1.45 -15.89
N PRO A 7 9.12 1.94 -16.15
CA PRO A 7 8.72 2.31 -17.50
C PRO A 7 9.72 3.34 -18.06
N ALA A 8 9.94 3.29 -19.37
CA ALA A 8 10.86 4.18 -20.08
C ALA A 8 10.64 5.62 -19.62
N ARG A 9 11.72 6.26 -19.16
CA ARG A 9 11.73 7.64 -18.65
C ARG A 9 11.20 8.56 -19.75
N SER A 10 9.90 8.87 -19.73
CA SER A 10 9.40 10.04 -20.43
C SER A 10 10.19 11.25 -19.93
N PRO A 11 10.59 12.21 -20.78
CA PRO A 11 11.26 13.41 -20.31
C PRO A 11 10.32 14.12 -19.33
N LEU A 12 10.54 13.92 -18.04
CA LEU A 12 9.87 14.71 -17.02
C LEU A 12 10.55 16.08 -17.06
N PRO A 13 9.77 17.18 -17.07
CA PRO A 13 10.35 18.50 -16.88
C PRO A 13 11.17 18.46 -15.59
N GLU A 14 12.43 18.92 -15.66
CA GLU A 14 13.18 19.32 -14.49
C GLU A 14 12.28 20.28 -13.70
N ALA A 15 11.90 19.84 -12.51
CA ALA A 15 11.11 20.64 -11.59
C ALA A 15 11.55 20.25 -10.18
N GLU A 16 12.56 20.95 -9.69
CA GLU A 16 12.65 21.46 -8.33
C GLU A 16 11.37 21.23 -7.51
N GLY A 17 11.39 20.19 -6.67
CA GLY A 17 10.33 19.86 -5.73
C GLY A 17 10.46 18.41 -5.26
N GLU A 18 10.49 18.19 -3.95
CA GLU A 18 10.42 16.84 -3.37
C GLU A 18 9.19 16.10 -3.91
N VAL A 19 9.39 15.18 -4.84
CA VAL A 19 8.32 14.34 -5.35
C VAL A 19 8.00 13.29 -4.29
N SER A 20 6.87 13.42 -3.59
CA SER A 20 6.32 12.39 -2.70
C SER A 20 5.88 11.16 -3.53
N TRP A 21 6.82 10.30 -3.88
CA TRP A 21 6.57 9.11 -4.70
C TRP A 21 5.64 8.08 -4.02
N SER A 22 5.39 8.21 -2.72
CA SER A 22 4.74 7.22 -1.86
C SER A 22 3.21 7.40 -1.67
N GLU A 23 2.65 8.56 -1.96
CA GLU A 23 1.28 8.86 -1.53
C GLU A 23 0.20 8.33 -2.49
N TYR A 24 0.52 8.09 -3.76
CA TYR A 24 -0.45 7.65 -4.78
C TYR A 24 -0.20 6.25 -5.32
N ARG A 25 0.89 5.63 -4.87
CA ARG A 25 1.40 4.34 -5.35
C ARG A 25 1.97 3.57 -4.18
N ARG A 26 1.65 2.29 -4.08
CA ARG A 26 2.22 1.39 -3.06
C ARG A 26 2.47 0.01 -3.62
N VAL A 27 3.49 -0.65 -3.08
CA VAL A 27 3.75 -2.08 -3.29
C VAL A 27 3.67 -2.77 -1.92
N ASP A 28 2.97 -3.90 -1.85
CA ASP A 28 2.92 -4.72 -0.64
C ASP A 28 2.85 -6.22 -0.97
N ALA A 29 3.23 -7.06 -0.01
CA ALA A 29 3.05 -8.49 -0.08
C ALA A 29 1.73 -8.88 0.61
N ASN A 30 0.80 -9.44 -0.16
CA ASN A 30 -0.49 -9.88 0.35
C ASN A 30 -0.78 -11.29 -0.17
N GLN A 31 -1.16 -12.20 0.74
CA GLN A 31 -1.46 -13.60 0.40
C GLN A 31 -0.35 -14.28 -0.42
N GLY A 32 0.92 -13.98 -0.09
CA GLY A 32 2.09 -14.57 -0.75
C GLY A 32 2.43 -14.01 -2.13
N ARG A 33 1.73 -12.97 -2.60
CA ARG A 33 2.01 -12.32 -3.89
C ARG A 33 2.30 -10.84 -3.71
N LEU A 34 3.22 -10.32 -4.53
CA LEU A 34 3.48 -8.88 -4.58
C LEU A 34 2.36 -8.19 -5.35
N ARG A 35 1.87 -7.09 -4.80
CA ARG A 35 0.80 -6.27 -5.37
C ARG A 35 1.27 -4.83 -5.48
N TYR A 36 1.04 -4.24 -6.65
CA TYR A 36 1.24 -2.82 -6.90
C TYR A 36 -0.12 -2.16 -7.05
N VAL A 37 -0.37 -1.11 -6.27
CA VAL A 37 -1.61 -0.35 -6.32
C VAL A 37 -1.29 1.10 -6.61
N GLU A 38 -2.06 1.71 -7.51
CA GLU A 38 -1.94 3.13 -7.81
C GLU A 38 -3.30 3.81 -7.99
N VAL A 39 -3.33 5.12 -7.72
CA VAL A 39 -4.48 5.98 -7.97
C VAL A 39 -4.10 7.10 -8.96
N SER A 40 -4.91 7.27 -10.01
CA SER A 40 -4.67 8.36 -10.98
C SER A 40 -4.88 9.72 -10.32
N ARG A 41 -4.05 10.71 -10.66
CA ARG A 41 -4.10 12.06 -10.06
C ARG A 41 -5.18 12.99 -10.61
N LYS A 42 -5.93 12.51 -11.59
CA LYS A 42 -7.04 13.24 -12.21
C LYS A 42 -8.30 12.43 -12.07
N GLU A 43 -9.43 13.14 -12.01
CA GLU A 43 -10.74 12.53 -12.17
C GLU A 43 -10.77 11.69 -13.46
N PRO A 44 -11.36 10.48 -13.42
CA PRO A 44 -12.27 9.95 -12.40
C PRO A 44 -11.61 9.29 -11.17
N PHE A 45 -10.29 9.49 -10.96
CA PHE A 45 -9.47 8.85 -9.92
C PHE A 45 -9.52 7.32 -10.03
N LEU A 46 -8.80 6.79 -11.01
CA LEU A 46 -8.73 5.36 -11.28
C LEU A 46 -7.79 4.69 -10.28
N LEU A 47 -8.37 3.94 -9.35
CA LEU A 47 -7.66 3.03 -8.46
C LEU A 47 -7.42 1.73 -9.22
N SER A 48 -6.16 1.36 -9.42
CA SER A 48 -5.74 0.18 -10.19
C SER A 48 -4.86 -0.70 -9.31
N SER A 49 -5.11 -2.02 -9.33
CA SER A 49 -4.36 -3.02 -8.57
C SER A 49 -3.80 -4.06 -9.52
N PHE A 50 -2.50 -4.30 -9.41
CA PHE A 50 -1.73 -5.21 -10.23
C PHE A 50 -1.08 -6.25 -9.35
N VAL A 51 -0.95 -7.47 -9.86
CA VAL A 51 -0.25 -8.56 -9.17
C VAL A 51 0.96 -8.96 -9.98
N LEU A 52 2.08 -9.22 -9.30
CA LEU A 52 3.26 -9.77 -9.94
C LEU A 52 2.97 -11.20 -10.42
N ASP A 53 3.33 -11.47 -11.65
CA ASP A 53 3.19 -12.78 -12.26
C ASP A 53 4.17 -13.78 -11.63
N ASN A 54 3.86 -15.08 -11.70
CA ASN A 54 4.63 -16.12 -10.99
C ASN A 54 6.08 -16.26 -11.49
N ASP A 55 6.35 -15.86 -12.72
CA ASP A 55 7.68 -15.84 -13.30
C ASP A 55 8.47 -14.57 -12.93
N GLY A 56 7.83 -13.61 -12.24
CA GLY A 56 8.41 -12.35 -11.83
C GLY A 56 8.73 -11.40 -13.00
N THR A 57 8.22 -11.68 -14.20
CA THR A 57 8.57 -10.89 -15.40
C THR A 57 7.60 -9.75 -15.69
N GLY A 58 6.38 -9.83 -15.15
CA GLY A 58 5.29 -8.92 -15.47
C GLY A 58 4.37 -8.61 -14.30
N TRP A 59 3.58 -7.55 -14.49
CA TRP A 59 2.50 -7.15 -13.60
C TRP A 59 1.17 -7.26 -14.34
N THR A 60 0.26 -8.09 -13.86
CA THR A 60 -1.09 -8.26 -14.42
C THR A 60 -2.09 -7.37 -13.68
N LEU A 61 -2.87 -6.58 -14.42
CA LEU A 61 -3.99 -5.80 -13.86
C LEU A 61 -5.10 -6.75 -13.40
N GLU A 62 -5.41 -6.75 -12.10
CA GLU A 62 -6.48 -7.59 -11.53
C GLU A 62 -7.76 -6.79 -11.28
N HIS A 63 -7.62 -5.58 -10.73
CA HIS A 63 -8.76 -4.73 -10.40
C HIS A 63 -8.56 -3.28 -10.84
N ARG A 64 -9.66 -2.65 -11.29
CA ARG A 64 -9.71 -1.23 -11.60
C ARG A 64 -11.06 -0.63 -11.22
N VAL A 65 -11.02 0.48 -10.48
CA VAL A 65 -12.21 1.17 -9.99
C VAL A 65 -12.09 2.67 -10.23
N ALA A 66 -13.14 3.27 -10.78
CA ALA A 66 -13.26 4.71 -10.90
C ALA A 66 -13.86 5.26 -9.61
N LEU A 67 -13.04 5.86 -8.74
CA LEU A 67 -13.48 6.26 -7.42
C LEU A 67 -14.64 7.24 -7.51
N SER A 68 -14.58 8.27 -8.38
CA SER A 68 -15.66 9.23 -8.63
C SER A 68 -17.08 8.62 -8.75
N LYS A 69 -17.20 7.39 -9.26
CA LYS A 69 -18.49 6.69 -9.38
C LYS A 69 -18.99 6.12 -8.05
N LEU A 70 -18.10 5.72 -7.15
CA LEU A 70 -18.42 5.10 -5.87
C LEU A 70 -19.13 6.05 -4.89
N TRP A 71 -18.97 7.35 -5.11
CA TRP A 71 -19.49 8.38 -4.21
C TRP A 71 -20.37 9.42 -4.92
N ALA A 72 -20.83 9.08 -6.12
CA ALA A 72 -21.82 9.86 -6.85
C ALA A 72 -23.25 9.72 -6.29
N ASP A 73 -23.50 8.73 -5.42
CA ASP A 73 -24.82 8.41 -4.87
C ASP A 73 -25.26 9.28 -3.69
N GLY A 74 -24.40 10.20 -3.22
CA GLY A 74 -24.70 11.12 -2.12
C GLY A 74 -24.74 10.48 -0.74
N GLY A 75 -24.47 9.16 -0.62
CA GLY A 75 -24.42 8.44 0.65
C GLY A 75 -23.18 8.77 1.50
N HIS A 76 -22.22 9.49 0.91
CA HIS A 76 -20.95 9.83 1.52
C HIS A 76 -20.80 11.35 1.62
N LEU A 77 -21.26 11.94 2.73
CA LEU A 77 -21.29 13.39 3.03
C LEU A 77 -19.92 14.12 2.94
N TRP A 78 -18.84 13.39 2.69
CA TRP A 78 -17.48 13.91 2.53
C TRP A 78 -17.11 14.22 1.07
N LEU A 79 -18.08 14.13 0.14
CA LEU A 79 -17.89 14.41 -1.28
C LEU A 79 -18.93 15.42 -1.82
N PRO A 80 -18.56 16.24 -2.82
CA PRO A 80 -17.41 16.09 -3.74
C PRO A 80 -16.05 16.37 -3.10
N LEU A 81 -15.02 15.63 -3.53
CA LEU A 81 -13.62 15.96 -3.23
C LEU A 81 -13.38 17.42 -3.64
N PRO A 82 -12.75 18.27 -2.79
CA PRO A 82 -12.39 19.61 -3.22
C PRO A 82 -11.56 19.52 -4.50
N ALA A 83 -11.88 20.38 -5.48
CA ALA A 83 -11.21 20.38 -6.78
C ALA A 83 -9.68 20.37 -6.60
N GLY A 84 -9.01 19.42 -7.26
CA GLY A 84 -7.55 19.27 -7.20
C GLY A 84 -7.01 18.41 -6.05
N LYS A 85 -7.85 17.85 -5.16
CA LYS A 85 -7.39 16.91 -4.13
C LYS A 85 -7.52 15.46 -4.61
N THR A 86 -6.38 14.82 -4.83
CA THR A 86 -6.33 13.39 -5.22
C THR A 86 -6.36 12.51 -3.96
N PRO A 87 -7.17 11.45 -3.91
CA PRO A 87 -7.09 10.44 -2.85
C PRO A 87 -5.68 9.85 -2.74
N GLN A 88 -5.20 9.61 -1.53
CA GLN A 88 -3.86 9.05 -1.27
C GLN A 88 -3.99 7.64 -0.73
N ILE A 89 -3.08 6.73 -1.10
CA ILE A 89 -3.05 5.36 -0.59
C ILE A 89 -2.42 5.37 0.80
N GLU A 90 -3.23 5.00 1.79
CA GLU A 90 -2.82 4.93 3.19
C GLU A 90 -2.32 3.54 3.57
N LEU A 91 -2.98 2.49 3.09
CA LEU A 91 -2.66 1.11 3.42
C LEU A 91 -3.38 0.13 2.48
N LEU A 92 -2.78 -1.03 2.25
CA LEU A 92 -3.45 -2.20 1.67
C LEU A 92 -3.89 -3.14 2.81
N ASP A 93 -5.12 -3.64 2.78
CA ASP A 93 -5.62 -4.46 3.87
C ASP A 93 -4.76 -5.72 4.05
N PRO A 94 -4.25 -6.01 5.26
CA PRO A 94 -3.30 -7.10 5.47
C PRO A 94 -3.92 -8.48 5.28
N LEU A 95 -5.25 -8.61 5.33
CA LEU A 95 -5.98 -9.87 5.25
C LEU A 95 -6.70 -10.06 3.91
N ASN A 96 -7.10 -8.95 3.28
CA ASN A 96 -7.82 -8.96 2.03
C ASN A 96 -7.13 -8.10 0.95
N ALA A 97 -6.46 -8.77 0.03
CA ALA A 97 -5.80 -8.20 -1.14
C ALA A 97 -6.61 -7.20 -1.97
N ASN A 98 -7.94 -7.27 -1.92
CA ASN A 98 -8.83 -6.44 -2.73
C ASN A 98 -9.25 -5.16 -2.01
N VAL A 99 -8.88 -4.99 -0.74
CA VAL A 99 -9.30 -3.86 0.08
C VAL A 99 -8.18 -2.85 0.22
N VAL A 100 -8.49 -1.59 -0.10
CA VAL A 100 -7.55 -0.46 -0.08
C VAL A 100 -8.08 0.65 0.81
N TYR A 101 -7.23 1.15 1.70
CA TYR A 101 -7.49 2.31 2.53
C TYR A 101 -6.95 3.56 1.84
N LEU A 102 -7.82 4.53 1.58
CA LEU A 102 -7.45 5.79 0.94
C LEU A 102 -7.73 6.96 1.88
N THR A 103 -6.76 7.85 2.00
CA THR A 103 -6.93 9.13 2.69
C THR A 103 -7.48 10.19 1.73
N VAL A 104 -8.54 10.86 2.15
CA VAL A 104 -9.24 11.95 1.46
C VAL A 104 -9.16 13.21 2.31
N ASP A 105 -8.70 14.31 1.69
CA ASP A 105 -8.51 15.61 2.34
C ASP A 105 -7.64 15.57 3.62
N LYS A 106 -6.76 14.55 3.76
CA LYS A 106 -5.95 14.32 4.97
C LYS A 106 -6.77 14.19 6.28
N LYS A 107 -8.08 13.97 6.18
CA LYS A 107 -9.02 13.99 7.31
C LYS A 107 -9.90 12.76 7.37
N HIS A 108 -10.17 12.13 6.24
CA HIS A 108 -11.04 10.96 6.16
C HIS A 108 -10.27 9.81 5.55
N VAL A 109 -10.38 8.63 6.16
CA VAL A 109 -9.97 7.38 5.53
C VAL A 109 -11.22 6.71 5.01
N ILE A 110 -11.20 6.32 3.74
CA ILE A 110 -12.22 5.48 3.14
C ILE A 110 -11.64 4.10 2.84
N VAL A 111 -12.47 3.08 2.97
CA VAL A 111 -12.10 1.69 2.70
C VAL A 111 -12.85 1.24 1.46
N VAL A 112 -12.09 0.89 0.42
CA VAL A 112 -12.64 0.48 -0.87
C VAL A 112 -12.37 -1.00 -1.05
N ASP A 113 -13.44 -1.78 -1.22
CA ASP A 113 -13.34 -3.12 -1.78
C ASP A 113 -13.33 -3.00 -3.32
N MET A 114 -12.18 -3.27 -3.92
CA MET A 114 -11.98 -3.18 -5.36
C MET A 114 -12.66 -4.30 -6.14
N ASN A 115 -12.92 -5.44 -5.51
CA ASN A 115 -13.60 -6.58 -6.12
C ASN A 115 -15.12 -6.32 -6.17
N MET A 116 -15.70 -5.87 -5.06
CA MET A 116 -17.12 -5.48 -4.98
C MET A 116 -17.39 -4.12 -5.63
N LYS A 117 -16.34 -3.31 -5.86
CA LYS A 117 -16.42 -1.93 -6.36
C LYS A 117 -17.32 -1.07 -5.48
N LYS A 118 -17.07 -1.08 -4.17
CA LYS A 118 -17.86 -0.36 -3.16
C LYS A 118 -16.99 0.23 -2.06
N VAL A 119 -17.48 1.30 -1.45
CA VAL A 119 -16.97 1.77 -0.15
C VAL A 119 -17.58 0.89 0.93
N ILE A 120 -16.74 0.23 1.72
CA ILE A 120 -17.16 -0.69 2.80
C ILE A 120 -16.94 -0.09 4.19
N GLY A 121 -16.30 1.06 4.29
CA GLY A 121 -16.07 1.76 5.56
C GLY A 121 -15.54 3.18 5.37
N SER A 122 -15.70 4.00 6.41
CA SER A 122 -15.15 5.35 6.46
C SER A 122 -14.86 5.78 7.90
N TYR A 123 -13.72 6.43 8.13
CA TYR A 123 -13.27 6.86 9.46
C TYR A 123 -12.71 8.28 9.40
N ARG A 124 -12.67 8.97 10.56
CA ARG A 124 -11.87 10.19 10.70
C ARG A 124 -10.43 9.83 11.01
N TYR A 125 -9.51 10.41 10.25
CA TYR A 125 -8.08 10.21 10.39
C TYR A 125 -7.61 10.58 11.81
N GLY A 126 -6.78 9.75 12.42
CA GLY A 126 -6.12 10.01 13.70
C GLY A 126 -6.93 9.73 14.98
N LYS A 127 -8.24 9.48 14.91
CA LYS A 127 -9.04 9.16 16.11
C LYS A 127 -9.46 7.69 16.19
N ASP A 128 -9.91 7.14 15.06
CA ASP A 128 -10.57 5.82 15.02
C ASP A 128 -9.90 4.86 14.01
N PHE A 129 -8.75 5.23 13.45
CA PHE A 129 -8.05 4.43 12.45
C PHE A 129 -7.16 3.38 13.11
N SER A 130 -7.68 2.16 13.23
CA SER A 130 -6.89 0.96 13.54
C SER A 130 -7.26 -0.11 12.52
N VAL A 131 -6.26 -0.69 11.87
CA VAL A 131 -6.49 -1.75 10.90
C VAL A 131 -6.38 -3.08 11.65
N PRO A 132 -7.42 -3.92 11.65
CA PRO A 132 -7.38 -5.19 12.35
C PRO A 132 -6.32 -6.08 11.69
N CYS A 133 -5.23 -6.33 12.41
CA CYS A 133 -4.26 -7.35 12.05
C CYS A 133 -4.55 -8.61 12.87
N VAL A 134 -4.73 -9.74 12.20
CA VAL A 134 -4.74 -11.03 12.90
C VAL A 134 -3.29 -11.36 13.22
N LEU A 135 -2.93 -11.23 14.49
CA LEU A 135 -1.65 -11.72 14.96
C LEU A 135 -1.71 -13.25 14.91
N PRO A 136 -0.76 -13.91 14.23
CA PRO A 136 -0.74 -15.37 14.25
C PRO A 136 -0.51 -15.85 15.69
N PRO A 137 -1.08 -17.01 16.11
CA PRO A 137 -1.03 -17.47 17.50
C PRO A 137 0.38 -17.55 18.09
N TRP A 138 1.37 -17.85 17.26
CA TRP A 138 2.79 -17.90 17.66
C TRP A 138 3.38 -16.53 18.01
N LEU A 139 2.79 -15.43 17.55
CA LEU A 139 3.31 -14.08 17.80
C LEU A 139 3.19 -13.67 19.27
N GLY A 140 2.17 -14.16 19.98
CA GLY A 140 2.04 -13.92 21.43
C GLY A 140 3.18 -14.52 22.24
N SER A 141 3.82 -15.58 21.73
CA SER A 141 5.01 -16.19 22.32
C SER A 141 6.33 -15.61 21.78
N SER A 142 6.27 -14.80 20.73
CA SER A 142 7.43 -14.17 20.12
C SER A 142 7.85 -12.94 20.91
N ARG A 143 9.09 -12.91 21.39
CA ARG A 143 9.66 -11.72 22.02
C ARG A 143 10.19 -10.81 20.91
N ILE A 144 9.67 -9.58 20.84
CA ILE A 144 10.28 -8.54 20.02
C ILE A 144 11.70 -8.33 20.54
N PRO A 145 12.74 -8.44 19.69
CA PRO A 145 14.11 -8.18 20.11
C PRO A 145 14.17 -6.78 20.74
N SER A 146 14.53 -6.71 22.03
CA SER A 146 14.80 -5.41 22.62
C SER A 146 16.06 -4.85 21.95
N ALA A 147 16.05 -3.56 21.62
CA ALA A 147 17.28 -2.86 21.28
C ALA A 147 18.16 -2.87 22.54
N GLY A 148 19.00 -3.90 22.68
CA GLY A 148 19.93 -4.01 23.78
C GLY A 148 20.82 -2.77 23.79
N LYS A 149 21.16 -2.25 24.98
CA LYS A 149 22.28 -1.32 25.09
C LYS A 149 23.50 -2.02 24.49
N ALA A 150 24.10 -1.43 23.46
CA ALA A 150 25.26 -2.00 22.80
C ALA A 150 26.42 -2.11 23.79
N THR A 151 26.56 -3.28 24.42
CA THR A 151 27.73 -3.65 25.19
C THR A 151 28.38 -4.85 24.52
N GLY A 152 29.35 -4.56 23.66
CA GLY A 152 30.43 -5.50 23.34
C GLY A 152 30.28 -6.31 22.06
N LYS A 153 31.13 -5.92 21.09
CA LYS A 153 31.58 -6.62 19.87
C LYS A 153 30.53 -6.82 18.77
N ASP A 154 30.65 -5.97 17.76
CA ASP A 154 30.01 -6.12 16.45
C ASP A 154 30.29 -7.52 15.89
N LYS A 155 29.28 -8.37 15.92
CA LYS A 155 29.23 -9.58 15.08
C LYS A 155 28.61 -9.17 13.77
N THR A 156 29.37 -9.34 12.70
CA THR A 156 28.95 -9.03 11.34
C THR A 156 27.76 -9.90 10.94
N LEU A 157 26.87 -9.39 10.09
CA LEU A 157 25.69 -10.13 9.58
C LEU A 157 26.04 -11.50 8.99
N SER A 158 27.25 -11.68 8.47
CA SER A 158 27.78 -12.96 8.00
C SER A 158 27.94 -14.02 9.10
N ASP A 159 28.12 -13.64 10.36
CA ASP A 159 28.25 -14.58 11.48
C ASP A 159 26.89 -15.16 11.92
N VAL A 160 25.80 -14.46 11.62
CA VAL A 160 24.42 -14.86 11.98
C VAL A 160 23.81 -15.78 10.93
N LEU A 161 24.21 -15.64 9.66
CA LEU A 161 23.61 -16.37 8.54
C LEU A 161 24.23 -17.76 8.26
N VAL A 162 25.34 -18.13 8.92
CA VAL A 162 26.08 -19.37 8.62
C VAL A 162 25.60 -20.61 9.39
N ARG A 163 24.57 -20.51 10.26
CA ARG A 163 24.15 -21.66 11.10
C ARG A 163 22.85 -22.37 10.72
N SER A 164 22.33 -22.15 9.51
CA SER A 164 21.25 -22.99 8.98
C SER A 164 21.79 -23.94 7.92
N ASP A 165 22.74 -24.79 8.28
CA ASP A 165 23.01 -26.01 7.53
C ASP A 165 23.46 -27.13 8.47
N ILE A 166 22.71 -28.24 8.35
CA ILE A 166 22.99 -29.60 8.82
C ILE A 166 22.74 -29.88 10.30
N GLN A 167 21.58 -30.48 10.58
CA GLN A 167 21.57 -31.89 10.98
C GLN A 167 20.29 -32.60 10.49
#